data_AF-A0A957NPN6-F1
#
_entry.id   AF-A0A957NPN6-F1
#
_cell.length_a   1.000
_cell.length_b   1.000
_cell.length_c   1.000
_cell.angle_alpha   90.00
_cell.angle_beta   90.00
_cell.angle_gamma   90.00
#
_symmetry.space_group_name_H-M   'P 1'
#
loop_
_entity.id
_entity.type
_entity.pdbx_description
1 polymer ?
#
loop_
_entity_poly.entity_id
_entity_poly.type
_entity_poly.pdbx_seq_one_letter_code
_entity_poly.pdbx_strand_id
1 'polypeptide(L)'
;MASSRPVVRQRRKRLELLLLLSFFLCLLIGIGAFGALWWLRNADTPVLLPSLRQSLQPAQISRPLALHQLSGDPAEALAYQAIAAGELDTAYAIVLYDTALTGGRRAALYQKLAVGLRAAGQMEQLAFLSRAMRATALLDPTLPTSERIQLLIQSIEGFLAAAQPPEALDAAT
;
A
#
# COMPACT_ATOMS: atom_id res chain seq x y z
N MET A 1 -63.37 -47.42 10.67
CA MET A 1 -62.14 -47.43 11.50
C MET A 1 -61.17 -48.46 10.92
N ALA A 2 -60.06 -48.02 10.33
CA ALA A 2 -58.82 -48.80 10.20
C ALA A 2 -57.74 -47.84 9.66
N SER A 3 -56.82 -47.48 10.54
CA SER A 3 -55.79 -46.46 10.38
C SER A 3 -54.57 -46.97 9.60
N SER A 4 -54.38 -46.52 8.37
CA SER A 4 -53.20 -46.82 7.55
C SER A 4 -52.39 -45.55 7.25
N ARG A 5 -51.62 -45.06 8.25
CA ARG A 5 -50.62 -43.99 8.03
C ARG A 5 -49.30 -44.17 8.84
N PRO A 6 -48.47 -45.20 8.58
CA PRO A 6 -47.09 -45.21 9.11
C PRO A 6 -46.02 -44.80 8.10
N VAL A 7 -46.26 -44.91 6.78
CA VAL A 7 -45.18 -44.81 5.77
C VAL A 7 -44.70 -43.38 5.52
N VAL A 8 -45.57 -42.37 5.63
CA VAL A 8 -45.23 -40.96 5.34
C VAL A 8 -44.25 -40.38 6.38
N ARG A 9 -44.34 -40.80 7.64
CA ARG A 9 -43.46 -40.34 8.73
C ARG A 9 -42.01 -40.81 8.56
N GLN A 10 -41.80 -42.02 8.04
CA GLN A 10 -40.48 -42.63 7.93
C GLN A 10 -39.66 -42.05 6.77
N ARG A 11 -40.31 -41.71 5.63
CA ARG A 11 -39.67 -40.99 4.52
C ARG A 11 -39.28 -39.56 4.91
N ARG A 12 -40.13 -38.86 5.67
CA ARG A 12 -39.85 -37.48 6.13
C ARG A 12 -38.64 -37.42 7.05
N LYS A 13 -38.47 -38.38 7.97
CA LYS A 13 -37.28 -38.49 8.84
C LYS A 13 -35.99 -38.78 8.07
N ARG A 14 -36.03 -39.59 7.00
CA ARG A 14 -34.85 -39.82 6.14
C ARG A 14 -34.47 -38.56 5.36
N LEU A 15 -35.46 -37.83 4.84
CA LEU A 15 -35.25 -36.56 4.15
C LEU A 15 -34.66 -35.50 5.07
N GLU A 16 -35.19 -35.39 6.29
CA GLU A 16 -34.69 -34.49 7.34
C GLU A 16 -33.25 -34.83 7.73
N LEU A 17 -32.91 -36.11 7.86
CA LEU A 17 -31.56 -36.55 8.16
C LEU A 17 -30.57 -36.27 7.01
N LEU A 18 -30.99 -36.45 5.75
CA LEU A 18 -30.18 -36.11 4.59
C LEU A 18 -29.92 -34.59 4.50
N LEU A 19 -30.95 -33.77 4.76
CA LEU A 19 -30.84 -32.31 4.77
C LEU A 19 -29.92 -31.80 5.88
N LEU A 20 -30.05 -32.35 7.09
CA LEU A 20 -29.14 -32.04 8.20
C LEU A 20 -27.71 -32.43 7.86
N LEU A 21 -27.51 -33.62 7.28
CA LEU A 21 -26.17 -34.09 6.93
C LEU A 21 -25.53 -33.21 5.84
N SER A 22 -26.29 -32.82 4.81
CA SER A 22 -25.78 -31.89 3.78
C SER A 22 -25.52 -30.49 4.34
N PHE A 23 -26.35 -30.02 5.27
CA PHE A 23 -26.17 -28.72 5.93
C PHE A 23 -24.88 -28.70 6.76
N PHE A 24 -24.66 -29.72 7.59
CA PHE A 24 -23.44 -29.85 8.39
C PHE A 24 -22.19 -30.00 7.52
N LEU A 25 -22.28 -30.75 6.43
CA LEU A 25 -21.17 -30.88 5.47
C LEU A 25 -20.82 -29.52 4.86
N CYS A 26 -21.83 -28.76 4.41
CA CYS A 26 -21.65 -27.43 3.83
C CYS A 26 -21.07 -26.44 4.85
N LEU A 27 -21.56 -26.49 6.10
CA LEU A 27 -21.06 -25.67 7.20
C LEU A 27 -19.59 -25.97 7.50
N LEU A 28 -19.21 -27.24 7.57
CA LEU A 28 -17.82 -27.66 7.80
C LEU A 28 -16.89 -27.17 6.69
N ILE A 29 -17.31 -27.27 5.43
CA ILE A 29 -16.53 -26.77 4.28
C ILE A 29 -16.37 -25.25 4.39
N GLY A 30 -17.44 -24.52 4.72
CA GLY A 30 -17.39 -23.06 4.90
C GLY A 30 -16.45 -22.62 6.03
N ILE A 31 -16.53 -23.27 7.19
CA ILE A 31 -15.63 -22.99 8.34
C ILE A 31 -14.19 -23.35 7.99
N GLY A 32 -13.96 -24.47 7.30
CA GLY A 32 -12.63 -24.87 6.85
C GLY A 32 -12.01 -23.86 5.88
N ALA A 33 -12.78 -23.40 4.90
CA ALA A 33 -12.33 -22.37 3.95
C ALA A 33 -12.02 -21.03 4.66
N PHE A 34 -12.89 -20.62 5.60
CA PHE A 34 -12.68 -19.41 6.37
C PHE A 34 -11.44 -19.51 7.28
N GLY A 35 -11.24 -20.65 7.94
CA GLY A 35 -10.06 -20.93 8.76
C GLY A 35 -8.77 -20.95 7.95
N ALA A 36 -8.78 -21.57 6.76
CA ALA A 36 -7.63 -21.56 5.86
C ALA A 36 -7.28 -20.15 5.39
N LEU A 37 -8.27 -19.34 5.02
CA LEU A 37 -8.08 -17.95 4.61
C LEU A 37 -7.58 -17.08 5.76
N TRP A 38 -8.10 -17.28 6.97
CA TRP A 38 -7.63 -16.62 8.17
C TRP A 38 -6.17 -16.96 8.47
N TRP A 39 -5.80 -18.23 8.38
CA TRP A 39 -4.43 -18.66 8.61
C TRP A 39 -3.49 -18.06 7.57
N LEU A 40 -3.86 -18.09 6.28
CA LEU A 40 -3.05 -17.48 5.23
C LEU A 40 -2.83 -15.98 5.49
N ARG A 41 -3.90 -15.26 5.88
CA ARG A 41 -3.82 -13.83 6.23
C ARG A 41 -3.00 -13.54 7.48
N ASN A 42 -3.03 -14.41 8.48
CA ASN A 42 -2.29 -14.20 9.72
C ASN A 42 -0.83 -14.67 9.63
N ALA A 43 -0.50 -15.53 8.68
CA ALA A 43 0.88 -15.88 8.35
C ALA A 43 1.63 -14.67 7.78
N ASP A 44 0.93 -13.82 7.03
CA ASP A 44 1.39 -12.49 6.67
C ASP A 44 1.14 -11.54 7.85
N THR A 45 1.96 -11.60 8.89
CA THR A 45 2.04 -10.48 9.84
C THR A 45 2.26 -9.22 9.02
N PRO A 46 1.33 -8.24 9.01
CA PRO A 46 1.60 -6.97 8.35
C PRO A 46 2.83 -6.44 9.05
N VAL A 47 3.95 -6.34 8.32
CA VAL A 47 5.09 -5.58 8.77
C VAL A 47 4.53 -4.18 8.95
N LEU A 48 4.21 -3.83 10.20
CA LEU A 48 3.90 -2.46 10.58
C LEU A 48 5.08 -1.66 10.08
N LEU A 49 4.87 -0.92 8.99
CA LEU A 49 5.93 -0.19 8.33
C LEU A 49 6.70 0.56 9.42
N PRO A 50 8.04 0.49 9.44
CA PRO A 50 8.81 1.38 10.28
C PRO A 50 8.24 2.78 10.07
N SER A 51 7.82 3.43 11.16
CA SER A 51 6.99 4.62 11.05
C SER A 51 7.65 5.62 10.11
N LEU A 52 6.90 6.31 9.23
CA LEU A 52 7.42 7.39 8.37
C LEU A 52 8.26 8.44 9.15
N ARG A 53 8.08 8.50 10.48
CA ARG A 53 8.90 9.29 11.40
C ARG A 53 10.34 8.80 11.58
N GLN A 54 10.61 7.51 11.41
CA GLN A 54 11.96 6.93 11.46
C GLN A 54 12.75 7.20 10.18
N SER A 55 12.07 7.33 9.03
CA SER A 55 12.75 7.64 7.77
C SER A 55 13.19 9.10 7.67
N LEU A 56 12.57 10.00 8.45
CA LEU A 56 12.92 11.42 8.51
C LEU A 56 13.88 11.69 9.66
N GLN A 57 14.91 12.47 9.38
CA GLN A 57 15.82 12.97 10.40
C GLN A 57 15.54 14.46 10.59
N PRO A 58 14.75 14.87 11.60
CA PRO A 58 14.36 16.28 11.76
C PRO A 58 15.56 17.23 11.90
N ALA A 59 16.68 16.72 12.40
CA ALA A 59 17.93 17.47 12.53
C ALA A 59 18.57 17.85 11.18
N GLN A 60 18.25 17.12 10.10
CA GLN A 60 18.77 17.37 8.75
C GLN A 60 17.83 18.23 7.90
N ILE A 61 16.63 18.54 8.39
CA ILE A 61 15.69 19.41 7.68
C ILE A 61 16.19 20.85 7.76
N SER A 62 16.35 21.47 6.59
CA SER A 62 16.81 22.85 6.46
C SER A 62 15.78 23.83 7.00
N ARG A 63 16.13 24.49 8.10
CA ARG A 63 15.28 25.50 8.74
C ARG A 63 14.95 26.68 7.83
N PRO A 64 15.88 27.23 7.02
CA PRO A 64 15.54 28.31 6.10
C PRO A 64 14.43 27.93 5.13
N LEU A 65 14.52 26.76 4.47
CA LEU A 65 13.50 26.32 3.52
C LEU A 65 12.16 26.03 4.21
N ALA A 66 12.18 25.47 5.41
CA ALA A 66 10.97 25.27 6.20
C ALA A 66 10.28 26.60 6.56
N LEU A 67 11.04 27.63 6.93
CA LEU A 67 10.51 28.96 7.21
C LEU A 67 9.93 29.62 5.94
N HIS A 68 10.57 29.45 4.80
CA HIS A 68 10.07 29.91 3.51
C HIS A 68 8.71 29.28 3.15
N GLN A 69 8.56 27.98 3.37
CA GLN A 69 7.27 27.31 3.17
C GLN A 69 6.20 27.87 4.12
N LEU A 70 6.56 28.12 5.38
CA LEU A 70 5.64 28.73 6.37
C LEU A 70 5.28 30.18 6.04
N SER A 71 6.13 30.91 5.32
CA SER A 71 5.80 32.25 4.80
C SER A 71 4.94 32.23 3.53
N GLY A 72 4.60 31.05 3.02
CA GLY A 72 3.71 30.87 1.87
C GLY A 72 4.42 30.69 0.53
N ASP A 73 5.74 30.48 0.52
CA ASP A 73 6.46 30.17 -0.72
C ASP A 73 6.00 28.81 -1.28
N PRO A 74 5.94 28.65 -2.62
CA PRO A 74 5.41 27.44 -3.23
C PRO A 74 6.30 26.24 -2.94
N ALA A 75 5.70 25.21 -2.31
CA ALA A 75 6.37 23.98 -1.92
C ALA A 75 7.09 23.26 -3.08
N GLU A 76 6.54 23.32 -4.29
CA GLU A 76 7.16 22.75 -5.48
C GLU A 76 8.55 23.37 -5.76
N ALA A 77 8.66 24.70 -5.72
CA ALA A 77 9.91 25.39 -5.97
C ALA A 77 10.93 25.10 -4.85
N LEU A 78 10.48 25.08 -3.60
CA LEU A 78 11.32 24.76 -2.45
C LEU A 78 11.81 23.30 -2.50
N ALA A 79 10.98 22.36 -2.93
CA ALA A 79 11.39 20.98 -3.12
C ALA A 79 12.47 20.86 -4.21
N TYR A 80 12.31 21.53 -5.35
CA TYR A 80 13.36 21.56 -6.38
C TYR A 80 14.65 22.19 -5.87
N GLN A 81 14.55 23.27 -5.09
CA GLN A 81 15.71 23.93 -4.49
C GLN A 81 16.43 23.00 -3.50
N ALA A 82 15.69 22.31 -2.63
CA ALA A 82 16.23 21.35 -1.67
C ALA A 82 16.94 20.18 -2.39
N ILE A 83 16.33 19.62 -3.45
CA ILE A 83 16.94 18.56 -4.26
C ILE A 83 18.25 19.07 -4.90
N ALA A 84 18.22 20.27 -5.49
CA ALA A 84 19.41 20.86 -6.12
C ALA A 84 20.53 21.18 -5.12
N ALA A 85 20.17 21.53 -3.88
CA ALA A 85 21.10 21.77 -2.78
C ALA A 85 21.63 20.49 -2.11
N GLY A 86 21.13 19.31 -2.50
CA GLY A 86 21.46 18.04 -1.84
C GLY A 86 20.79 17.85 -0.48
N GLU A 87 19.85 18.72 -0.11
CA GLU A 87 19.07 18.63 1.13
C GLU A 87 17.90 17.64 0.94
N LEU A 88 18.24 16.37 0.70
CA LEU A 88 17.29 15.33 0.32
C LEU A 88 16.22 15.08 1.39
N ASP A 89 16.56 15.18 2.68
CA ASP A 89 15.61 15.04 3.78
C ASP A 89 14.56 16.16 3.79
N THR A 90 14.97 17.40 3.49
CA THR A 90 14.05 18.54 3.35
C THR A 90 13.13 18.32 2.16
N ALA A 91 13.69 17.96 1.00
CA ALA A 91 12.90 17.67 -0.19
C ALA A 91 11.91 16.52 0.05
N TYR A 92 12.36 15.46 0.72
CA TYR A 92 11.54 14.33 1.11
C TYR A 92 10.38 14.75 1.99
N ALA A 93 10.62 15.55 3.03
CA ALA A 93 9.56 16.08 3.89
C ALA A 93 8.53 16.90 3.12
N ILE A 94 8.98 17.82 2.26
CA ILE A 94 8.09 18.68 1.47
C ILE A 94 7.22 17.83 0.54
N VAL A 95 7.84 16.91 -0.22
CA VAL A 95 7.14 16.09 -1.22
C VAL A 95 6.13 15.13 -0.58
N LEU A 96 6.41 14.62 0.63
CA LEU A 96 5.50 13.69 1.31
C LEU A 96 4.32 14.40 1.96
N TYR A 97 4.56 15.51 2.67
CA TYR A 97 3.56 16.11 3.56
C TYR A 97 2.84 17.33 2.99
N ASP A 98 3.37 18.00 1.97
CA ASP A 98 2.66 19.12 1.38
C ASP A 98 1.42 18.62 0.63
N THR A 99 0.25 19.12 1.00
CA THR A 99 -1.04 18.68 0.43
C THR A 99 -1.41 19.43 -0.86
N ALA A 100 -0.77 20.56 -1.14
CA ALA A 100 -1.00 21.34 -2.37
C ALA A 100 -0.29 20.72 -3.58
N LEU A 101 0.73 19.89 -3.36
CA LEU A 101 1.36 19.05 -4.39
C LEU A 101 0.44 17.88 -4.77
N THR A 102 -0.06 17.84 -6.01
CA THR A 102 -0.94 16.75 -6.48
C THR A 102 -0.58 16.31 -7.90
N GLY A 103 -1.03 15.11 -8.29
CA GLY A 103 -0.89 14.58 -9.64
C GLY A 103 0.53 14.63 -10.19
N GLY A 104 0.66 15.08 -11.44
CA GLY A 104 1.92 15.07 -12.18
C GLY A 104 3.04 15.89 -11.56
N ARG A 105 2.72 16.97 -10.83
CA ARG A 105 3.73 17.79 -10.12
C ARG A 105 4.40 17.00 -9.01
N ARG A 106 3.60 16.27 -8.21
CA ARG A 106 4.12 15.38 -7.17
C ARG A 106 4.91 14.22 -7.80
N ALA A 107 4.40 13.63 -8.89
CA ALA A 107 5.08 12.56 -9.61
C ALA A 107 6.46 12.97 -10.15
N ALA A 108 6.58 14.16 -10.73
CA ALA A 108 7.86 14.70 -11.21
C ALA A 108 8.88 14.89 -10.07
N LEU A 109 8.42 15.37 -8.90
CA LEU A 109 9.27 15.52 -7.73
C LEU A 109 9.70 14.16 -7.16
N TYR A 110 8.80 13.17 -7.12
CA TYR A 110 9.16 11.80 -6.74
C TYR A 110 10.28 11.24 -7.59
N GLN A 111 10.21 11.41 -8.92
CA GLN A 111 11.25 10.94 -9.82
C GLN A 111 12.61 11.58 -9.50
N LYS A 112 12.65 12.92 -9.34
CA LYS A 112 13.92 13.61 -9.05
C LYS A 112 14.49 13.21 -7.69
N LEU A 113 13.62 13.10 -6.69
CA LEU A 113 14.02 12.70 -5.35
C LEU A 113 14.52 11.25 -5.31
N ALA A 114 13.87 10.32 -6.02
CA ALA A 114 14.31 8.92 -6.10
C ALA A 114 15.72 8.80 -6.69
N VAL A 115 16.04 9.59 -7.72
CA VAL A 115 17.40 9.66 -8.30
C VAL A 115 18.40 10.17 -7.26
N GLY A 116 18.05 11.24 -6.53
CA GLY A 116 18.89 11.81 -5.47
C GLY A 116 19.16 10.81 -4.33
N LEU A 117 18.12 10.17 -3.80
CA LEU A 117 18.23 9.18 -2.72
C LEU A 117 19.07 7.97 -3.14
N ARG A 118 18.88 7.49 -4.38
CA ARG A 118 19.67 6.39 -4.93
C ARG A 118 21.15 6.77 -5.03
N ALA A 119 21.45 7.96 -5.53
CA ALA A 119 22.82 8.47 -5.63
C ALA A 119 23.47 8.66 -4.25
N ALA A 120 22.69 9.06 -3.24
CA ALA A 120 23.14 9.24 -1.86
C ALA A 120 23.23 7.93 -1.05
N GLY A 121 22.84 6.78 -1.61
CA GLY A 121 22.86 5.50 -0.89
C GLY A 121 21.76 5.36 0.16
N GLN A 122 20.77 6.25 0.19
CA GLN A 122 19.70 6.30 1.20
C GLN A 122 18.56 5.31 0.85
N MET A 123 18.89 4.02 0.84
CA MET A 123 18.01 2.95 0.34
C MET A 123 16.72 2.77 1.14
N GLU A 124 16.77 3.02 2.46
CA GLU A 124 15.58 2.94 3.30
C GLU A 124 14.55 4.01 2.92
N GLN A 125 14.99 5.27 2.77
CA GLN A 125 14.13 6.36 2.31
C GLN A 125 13.65 6.12 0.88
N LEU A 126 14.49 5.55 0.01
CA LEU A 126 14.07 5.18 -1.35
C LEU A 126 12.95 4.13 -1.34
N ALA A 127 13.02 3.12 -0.48
CA ALA A 127 11.95 2.15 -0.29
C ALA A 127 10.64 2.83 0.17
N PHE A 128 10.70 3.72 1.16
CA PHE A 128 9.52 4.47 1.60
C PHE A 128 8.95 5.37 0.52
N LEU A 129 9.81 6.06 -0.23
CA LEU A 129 9.39 6.87 -1.37
C LEU A 129 8.67 6.01 -2.40
N SER A 130 9.20 4.82 -2.68
CA SER A 130 8.62 3.87 -3.65
C SER A 130 7.21 3.42 -3.24
N ARG A 131 6.97 3.20 -1.94
CA ARG A 131 5.61 2.95 -1.42
C ARG A 131 4.69 4.13 -1.64
N ALA A 132 5.15 5.35 -1.37
CA ALA A 132 4.37 6.56 -1.59
C ALA A 132 4.07 6.80 -3.08
N MET A 133 5.02 6.50 -3.96
CA MET A 133 4.86 6.53 -5.42
C MET A 133 3.79 5.53 -5.87
N ARG A 134 3.86 4.27 -5.42
CA ARG A 134 2.83 3.25 -5.71
C ARG A 134 1.46 3.69 -5.19
N ALA A 135 1.37 4.16 -3.95
CA ALA A 135 0.12 4.63 -3.37
C ALA A 135 -0.47 5.79 -4.16
N THR A 136 0.35 6.77 -4.58
CA THR A 136 -0.09 7.88 -5.42
C THR A 136 -0.56 7.39 -6.78
N ALA A 137 0.16 6.47 -7.40
CA ALA A 137 -0.21 5.88 -8.67
C ALA A 137 -1.52 5.08 -8.59
N LEU A 138 -1.87 4.49 -7.45
CA LEU A 138 -3.13 3.76 -7.29
C LEU A 138 -4.29 4.67 -6.90
N LEU A 139 -4.04 5.66 -6.05
CA LEU A 139 -5.09 6.41 -5.35
C LEU A 139 -5.36 7.80 -5.91
N ASP A 140 -4.43 8.43 -6.63
CA ASP A 140 -4.64 9.78 -7.17
C ASP A 140 -5.48 9.70 -8.46
N PRO A 141 -6.74 10.20 -8.48
CA PRO A 141 -7.58 10.15 -9.68
C PRO A 141 -7.18 11.19 -10.72
N THR A 142 -6.39 12.20 -10.35
CA THR A 142 -5.97 13.29 -11.24
C THR A 142 -4.78 12.90 -12.13
N LEU A 143 -4.12 11.80 -11.81
CA LEU A 143 -2.92 11.35 -12.51
C LEU A 143 -3.28 10.69 -13.86
N PRO A 144 -2.75 11.21 -15.00
CA PRO A 144 -2.93 10.61 -16.32
C PRO A 144 -2.44 9.16 -16.37
N THR A 145 -3.04 8.33 -17.22
CA THR A 145 -2.69 6.90 -17.35
C THR A 145 -1.20 6.67 -17.66
N SER A 146 -0.60 7.51 -18.52
CA SER A 146 0.82 7.41 -18.86
C SER A 146 1.73 7.68 -17.65
N GLU A 147 1.48 8.77 -16.92
CA GLU A 147 2.23 9.12 -15.71
C GLU A 147 2.03 8.06 -14.61
N ARG A 148 0.82 7.50 -14.51
CA ARG A 148 0.51 6.42 -13.58
C ARG A 148 1.38 5.18 -13.82
N ILE A 149 1.46 4.73 -15.06
CA ILE A 149 2.29 3.58 -15.44
C ILE A 149 3.76 3.88 -15.14
N GLN A 150 4.23 5.08 -15.49
CA GLN A 150 5.62 5.47 -15.25
C GLN A 150 5.94 5.53 -13.75
N LEU A 151 5.02 6.01 -12.92
CA LEU A 151 5.20 6.08 -11.48
C LEU A 151 5.21 4.68 -10.84
N LEU A 152 4.40 3.75 -11.34
CA LEU A 152 4.44 2.33 -10.93
C LEU A 152 5.77 1.68 -11.29
N ILE A 153 6.25 1.85 -12.53
CA ILE A 153 7.56 1.32 -12.96
C ILE A 153 8.67 1.85 -12.06
N GLN A 154 8.70 3.16 -11.80
CA GLN A 154 9.70 3.76 -10.92
C GLN A 154 9.59 3.25 -9.48
N SER A 155 8.39 2.98 -8.98
CA SER A 155 8.22 2.38 -7.66
C SER A 155 8.84 0.98 -7.59
N ILE A 156 8.63 0.15 -8.61
CA ILE A 156 9.23 -1.20 -8.72
C ILE A 156 10.75 -1.09 -8.74
N GLU A 157 11.30 -0.21 -9.59
CA GLU A 157 12.75 0.03 -9.64
C GLU A 157 13.33 0.50 -8.30
N GLY A 158 12.59 1.34 -7.58
CA GLY A 158 12.99 1.83 -6.26
C GLY A 158 13.01 0.71 -5.22
N PHE A 159 12.01 -0.18 -5.20
CA PHE A 159 12.02 -1.38 -4.35
C PHE A 159 13.16 -2.34 -4.68
N LEU A 160 13.42 -2.57 -5.97
CA LEU A 160 14.55 -3.41 -6.40
C LEU A 160 15.89 -2.82 -5.97
N ALA A 161 16.07 -1.51 -6.15
CA ALA A 161 17.28 -0.81 -5.70
C ALA A 161 17.46 -0.87 -4.18
N ALA A 162 16.37 -0.82 -3.42
CA ALA A 162 16.38 -0.91 -1.96
C ALA A 162 16.45 -2.37 -1.43
N ALA A 163 16.67 -3.36 -2.30
CA ALA A 163 16.71 -4.78 -1.96
C ALA A 163 15.42 -5.29 -1.27
N GLN A 164 14.25 -4.80 -1.71
CA GLN A 164 12.93 -5.25 -1.26
C GLN A 164 12.16 -5.97 -2.38
N PRO A 165 12.63 -7.14 -2.84
CA PRO A 165 12.00 -7.88 -3.92
C PRO A 165 10.53 -8.30 -3.68
N PRO A 166 10.05 -8.65 -2.47
CA PRO A 166 8.63 -8.99 -2.31
C PRO A 166 7.72 -7.78 -2.58
N GLU A 167 8.15 -6.58 -2.21
CA GLU A 167 7.38 -5.36 -2.45
C GLU A 167 7.41 -4.94 -3.93
N ALA A 168 8.54 -5.17 -4.61
CA ALA A 168 8.65 -4.99 -6.04
C ALA A 168 7.68 -5.92 -6.80
N LEU A 169 7.55 -7.17 -6.36
CA LEU A 169 6.64 -8.14 -6.95
C LEU A 169 5.17 -7.73 -6.74
N ASP A 170 4.81 -7.37 -5.51
CA ASP A 170 3.46 -6.90 -5.18
C ASP A 170 3.11 -5.60 -5.94
N ALA A 171 4.08 -4.73 -6.19
CA ALA A 171 3.89 -3.53 -7.02
C ALA A 171 3.65 -3.83 -8.52
N ALA A 172 4.05 -5.02 -8.99
CA ALA A 172 3.93 -5.41 -10.39
C ALA A 172 2.64 -6.19 -10.71
N THR A 173 1.93 -6.68 -9.69
CA THR A 173 0.68 -7.46 -9.80
C THR A 173 -0.55 -6.62 -9.52
#